data_AF-A0A1H4VNI6-F1
#
_entry.id   AF-A0A1H4VNI6-F1
#
_cell.length_a   1.000
_cell.length_b   1.000
_cell.length_c   1.000
_cell.angle_alpha   90.00
_cell.angle_beta   90.00
_cell.angle_gamma   90.00
#
_symmetry.space_group_name_H-M   'P 1'
#
loop_
_entity.id
_entity.type
_entity.pdbx_description
1 polymer ?
#
loop_
_entity_poly.entity_id
_entity_poly.type
_entity_poly.pdbx_seq_one_letter_code
_entity_poly.pdbx_strand_id
1 'polypeptide(L)'
;MTGKNYARDAQPGWRGTDRKGGTWVLTHSSLTGGSLAAAVMRPKPWLVVSVDGATYDFRSQEEAEAADLVPLVAETSAVVEALELAAAVESVADGSTSSLSLDDRVLGVPFAAPAPLARDDASGWLDIVFDGPPSHESGRFVEVEDSAGRSIQIGDWLDRGDGHWTLRVPVSAPLDPGNPEDLRQVREVVLKLRSAVGPATAKGATLGSFAYLLADEIVRLDRERAEAVQDAADRKLTEDVADEVRSREESAWHIAQKAAEATLVRVRAEHQEAGQ
;
A
#
# COMPACT_ATOMS: atom_id res chain seq x y z
N MET A 1 -3.95 -37.01 -1.61
CA MET A 1 -4.62 -35.71 -1.84
C MET A 1 -3.62 -34.86 -2.60
N THR A 2 -3.92 -34.48 -3.84
CA THR A 2 -3.06 -33.55 -4.60
C THR A 2 -3.27 -32.13 -4.04
N GLY A 3 -2.19 -31.38 -3.81
CA GLY A 3 -2.26 -30.01 -3.31
C GLY A 3 -3.04 -29.08 -4.25
N LYS A 4 -3.45 -27.92 -3.74
CA LYS A 4 -4.11 -26.87 -4.52
C LYS A 4 -3.15 -26.37 -5.61
N ASN A 5 -3.57 -26.36 -6.87
CA ASN A 5 -2.79 -25.84 -7.98
C ASN A 5 -3.15 -24.36 -8.22
N TYR A 6 -2.27 -23.45 -7.83
CA TYR A 6 -2.56 -22.01 -7.91
C TYR A 6 -2.55 -21.46 -9.34
N ALA A 7 -1.82 -22.07 -10.26
CA ALA A 7 -1.78 -21.62 -11.65
C ALA A 7 -3.12 -21.83 -12.37
N ARG A 8 -3.87 -22.88 -12.00
CA ARG A 8 -5.16 -23.20 -12.63
C ARG A 8 -6.22 -22.13 -12.42
N ASP A 9 -6.25 -21.54 -11.22
CA ASP A 9 -7.27 -20.57 -10.80
C ASP A 9 -6.77 -19.13 -10.88
N ALA A 10 -5.55 -18.91 -11.40
CA ALA A 10 -4.92 -17.60 -11.49
C ALA A 10 -5.69 -16.67 -12.44
N GLN A 11 -5.85 -15.42 -12.02
CA GLN A 11 -6.39 -14.34 -12.85
C GLN A 11 -5.24 -13.51 -13.45
N PRO A 12 -5.43 -12.83 -14.60
CA PRO A 12 -4.44 -11.90 -15.12
C PRO A 12 -3.93 -10.93 -14.04
N GLY A 13 -2.61 -10.73 -13.99
CA GLY A 13 -1.94 -9.97 -12.94
C GLY A 13 -1.50 -10.81 -11.73
N TRP A 14 -1.95 -12.07 -11.60
CA TRP A 14 -1.51 -12.97 -10.54
C TRP A 14 -0.01 -13.25 -10.62
N ARG A 15 0.64 -13.36 -9.45
CA ARG A 15 2.08 -13.61 -9.31
C ARG A 15 2.35 -14.79 -8.39
N GLY A 16 3.32 -15.62 -8.77
CA GLY A 16 3.77 -16.76 -7.97
C GLY A 16 5.24 -17.02 -8.14
N THR A 17 5.78 -17.88 -7.28
CA THR A 17 7.15 -18.39 -7.40
C THR A 17 7.15 -19.90 -7.55
N ASP A 18 8.04 -20.42 -8.38
CA ASP A 18 8.29 -21.86 -8.47
C ASP A 18 9.35 -22.32 -7.47
N ARG A 19 9.56 -23.64 -7.35
CA ARG A 19 10.57 -24.21 -6.43
C ARG A 19 12.02 -23.82 -6.74
N LYS A 20 12.28 -23.27 -7.94
CA LYS A 20 13.61 -22.78 -8.34
C LYS A 20 13.78 -21.29 -8.03
N GLY A 21 12.76 -20.63 -7.50
CA GLY A 21 12.74 -19.21 -7.19
C GLY A 21 12.36 -18.32 -8.38
N GLY A 22 12.01 -18.89 -9.54
CA GLY A 22 11.56 -18.10 -10.69
C GLY A 22 10.25 -17.40 -10.37
N THR A 23 10.09 -16.15 -10.82
CA THR A 23 8.85 -15.39 -10.66
C THR A 23 7.97 -15.56 -11.88
N TRP A 24 6.74 -15.99 -11.66
CA TRP A 24 5.74 -16.24 -12.70
C TRP A 24 4.65 -15.18 -12.60
N VAL A 25 4.29 -14.59 -13.74
CA VAL A 25 3.23 -13.58 -13.85
C VAL A 25 2.26 -13.98 -14.94
N LEU A 26 0.97 -14.07 -14.61
CA LEU A 26 -0.07 -14.29 -15.61
C LEU A 26 -0.34 -12.96 -16.33
N THR A 27 0.02 -12.87 -17.61
CA THR A 27 -0.12 -11.63 -18.39
C THR A 27 -1.55 -11.43 -18.91
N HIS A 28 -1.95 -10.18 -19.11
CA HIS A 28 -3.15 -9.89 -19.88
C HIS A 28 -2.91 -10.26 -21.34
N SER A 29 -3.82 -11.05 -21.91
CA SER A 29 -3.79 -11.53 -23.30
C SER A 29 -3.75 -10.43 -24.37
N SER A 30 -3.85 -9.15 -23.99
CA SER A 30 -3.67 -7.99 -24.86
C SER A 30 -2.20 -7.66 -25.17
N LEU A 31 -1.22 -8.21 -24.45
CA LEU A 31 0.21 -7.95 -24.70
C LEU A 31 0.77 -8.68 -25.93
N THR A 32 0.07 -9.68 -26.47
CA THR A 32 0.45 -10.34 -27.74
C THR A 32 -0.07 -9.55 -28.94
N GLY A 33 0.35 -8.29 -29.06
CA GLY A 33 0.02 -7.42 -30.17
C GLY A 33 0.85 -7.76 -31.43
N GLY A 34 0.19 -8.25 -32.46
CA GLY A 34 0.50 -7.84 -33.84
C GLY A 34 1.48 -8.69 -34.65
N SER A 35 1.07 -9.90 -35.04
CA SER A 35 1.42 -10.46 -36.36
C SER A 35 0.47 -11.61 -36.67
N LEU A 36 -0.02 -11.71 -37.91
CA LEU A 36 -0.78 -12.89 -38.38
C LEU A 36 0.01 -14.20 -38.23
N ALA A 37 1.35 -14.13 -38.15
CA ALA A 37 2.18 -15.29 -37.81
C ALA A 37 2.08 -15.71 -36.33
N ALA A 38 1.70 -14.80 -35.43
CA ALA A 38 1.49 -15.09 -34.01
C ALA A 38 0.14 -15.78 -33.74
N ALA A 39 -0.83 -15.70 -34.66
CA ALA A 39 -2.13 -16.36 -34.50
C ALA A 39 -2.07 -17.90 -34.59
N VAL A 40 -0.97 -18.47 -35.08
CA VAL A 40 -0.76 -19.92 -35.19
C VAL A 40 -0.10 -20.50 -33.93
N MET A 41 0.59 -19.68 -33.12
CA MET A 41 1.09 -20.09 -31.81
C MET A 41 0.08 -19.69 -30.75
N ARG A 42 -0.43 -20.66 -29.98
CA ARG A 42 -1.28 -20.36 -28.82
C ARG A 42 -0.52 -19.36 -27.92
N PRO A 43 -1.08 -18.18 -27.62
CA PRO A 43 -0.39 -17.21 -26.78
C PRO A 43 -0.11 -17.89 -25.45
N LYS A 44 1.18 -18.00 -25.11
CA LYS A 44 1.65 -18.51 -23.84
C LYS A 44 1.40 -17.41 -22.80
N PRO A 45 0.45 -17.58 -21.87
CA PRO A 45 -0.06 -16.46 -21.09
C PRO A 45 0.84 -16.12 -19.89
N TRP A 46 1.80 -16.98 -19.56
CA TRP A 46 2.68 -16.81 -18.40
C TRP A 46 4.01 -16.21 -18.81
N LEU A 47 4.41 -15.12 -18.16
CA LEU A 47 5.78 -14.62 -18.19
C LEU A 47 6.54 -15.21 -17.01
N VAL A 48 7.70 -15.77 -17.26
CA VAL A 48 8.61 -16.24 -16.21
C VAL A 48 9.86 -15.39 -16.23
N VAL A 49 10.28 -14.92 -15.07
CA VAL A 49 11.53 -14.21 -14.85
C VAL A 49 12.42 -15.07 -13.95
N SER A 50 13.66 -15.32 -14.36
CA SER A 50 14.63 -16.08 -13.57
C SER A 50 15.01 -15.34 -12.27
N VAL A 51 15.56 -16.07 -11.30
CA VAL A 51 15.99 -15.54 -9.99
C VAL A 51 17.01 -14.40 -10.14
N ASP A 52 17.88 -14.46 -11.15
CA ASP A 52 18.87 -13.43 -11.45
C ASP A 52 18.29 -12.20 -12.16
N GLY A 53 17.00 -12.21 -12.48
CA GLY A 53 16.31 -11.16 -13.23
C GLY A 53 16.78 -11.00 -14.69
N ALA A 54 17.75 -11.80 -15.14
CA ALA A 54 18.44 -11.60 -16.40
C ALA A 54 17.73 -12.24 -17.60
N THR A 55 16.89 -13.25 -17.36
CA THR A 55 16.18 -13.96 -18.42
C THR A 55 14.68 -13.98 -18.18
N TYR A 56 13.93 -13.85 -19.28
CA TYR A 56 12.50 -14.05 -19.28
C TYR A 56 12.06 -14.96 -20.42
N ASP A 57 11.03 -15.75 -20.19
CA ASP A 57 10.43 -16.62 -21.20
C ASP A 57 8.92 -16.70 -21.03
N PHE A 58 8.20 -16.90 -22.13
CA PHE A 58 6.77 -17.13 -22.09
C PHE A 58 6.49 -18.64 -21.99
N ARG A 59 5.59 -19.01 -21.07
CA ARG A 59 5.25 -20.40 -20.73
C ARG A 59 3.76 -20.68 -20.90
N SER A 60 3.45 -21.93 -21.24
CA SER A 60 2.06 -22.38 -21.37
C SER A 60 1.40 -22.55 -20.00
N GLN A 61 0.07 -22.67 -19.99
CA GLN A 61 -0.69 -22.98 -18.77
C GLN A 61 -0.25 -24.31 -18.15
N GLU A 62 0.00 -25.32 -18.98
CA GLU A 62 0.45 -26.64 -18.52
C GLU A 62 1.84 -26.57 -17.87
N GLU A 63 2.76 -25.76 -18.43
CA GLU A 63 4.07 -25.51 -17.83
C GLU A 63 3.94 -24.83 -16.45
N ALA A 64 3.01 -23.87 -16.30
CA ALA A 64 2.74 -23.21 -15.01
C ALA A 64 2.10 -24.15 -13.98
N GLU A 65 1.14 -24.99 -14.40
CA GLU A 65 0.51 -25.98 -13.52
C GLU A 65 1.52 -27.04 -13.04
N ALA A 66 2.50 -27.40 -13.88
CA ALA A 66 3.56 -28.34 -13.53
C ALA A 66 4.66 -27.72 -12.63
N ALA A 67 4.76 -26.39 -12.60
CA ALA A 67 5.77 -25.66 -11.82
C ALA A 67 5.47 -25.61 -10.31
N ASP A 68 4.28 -26.07 -9.89
CA ASP A 68 3.85 -26.09 -8.48
C ASP A 68 3.94 -24.71 -7.81
N LEU A 69 3.40 -23.70 -8.51
CA LEU A 69 3.53 -22.30 -8.12
C LEU A 69 2.91 -22.03 -6.74
N VAL A 70 3.63 -21.30 -5.91
CA VAL A 70 3.13 -20.76 -4.64
C VAL A 70 2.84 -19.27 -4.83
N PRO A 71 1.73 -18.72 -4.30
CA PRO A 71 1.45 -17.30 -4.37
C PRO A 71 2.63 -16.49 -3.85
N LEU A 72 3.05 -15.48 -4.61
CA LEU A 72 4.00 -14.51 -4.11
C LEU A 72 3.22 -13.64 -3.12
N VAL A 73 3.33 -13.96 -1.83
CA VAL A 73 2.78 -13.10 -0.79
C VAL A 73 3.62 -11.83 -0.84
N ALA A 74 2.98 -10.69 -1.10
CA ALA A 74 3.63 -9.38 -1.11
C ALA A 74 4.03 -9.00 0.32
N GLU A 75 4.90 -9.77 0.96
CA GLU A 75 5.61 -9.31 2.13
C GLU A 75 6.73 -8.39 1.64
N THR A 76 6.50 -7.10 1.77
CA THR A 76 7.55 -6.07 1.90
C THR A 76 8.47 -5.81 0.70
N SER A 77 8.10 -6.12 -0.55
CA SER A 77 8.92 -5.70 -1.72
C SER A 77 9.07 -4.18 -1.82
N ALA A 78 7.99 -3.42 -1.57
CA ALA A 78 8.04 -1.95 -1.58
C ALA A 78 8.86 -1.37 -0.41
N VAL A 79 8.89 -2.08 0.72
CA VAL A 79 9.66 -1.65 1.92
C VAL A 79 11.14 -1.96 1.74
N VAL A 80 11.49 -3.12 1.15
CA VAL A 80 12.87 -3.47 0.80
C VAL A 80 13.40 -2.55 -0.29
N GLU A 81 12.65 -2.28 -1.35
CA GLU A 81 13.05 -1.31 -2.39
C GLU A 81 13.18 0.12 -1.85
N ALA A 82 12.28 0.54 -0.95
CA ALA A 82 12.39 1.85 -0.30
C ALA A 82 13.59 1.94 0.66
N LEU A 83 13.91 0.87 1.40
CA LEU A 83 15.08 0.80 2.28
C LEU A 83 16.40 0.76 1.49
N GLU A 84 16.45 0.02 0.38
CA GLU A 84 17.61 -0.01 -0.52
C GLU A 84 17.81 1.34 -1.20
N LEU A 85 16.73 2.02 -1.58
CA LEU A 85 16.79 3.37 -2.12
C LEU A 85 17.22 4.41 -1.08
N ALA A 86 16.75 4.29 0.16
CA ALA A 86 17.20 5.14 1.27
C ALA A 86 18.71 4.95 1.54
N ALA A 87 19.18 3.71 1.55
CA ALA A 87 20.61 3.39 1.67
C ALA A 87 21.44 3.93 0.49
N ALA A 88 20.90 3.88 -0.73
CA ALA A 88 21.54 4.47 -1.91
C ALA A 88 21.59 6.01 -1.84
N VAL A 89 20.57 6.65 -1.28
CA VAL A 89 20.55 8.11 -1.08
C VAL A 89 21.56 8.54 -0.01
N GLU A 90 21.67 7.80 1.10
CA GLU A 90 22.71 8.05 2.13
C GLU A 90 24.13 7.84 1.56
N SER A 91 24.35 6.77 0.80
CA SER A 91 25.64 6.51 0.13
C SER A 91 26.05 7.62 -0.85
N VAL A 92 25.07 8.29 -1.48
CA VAL A 92 25.30 9.43 -2.38
C VAL A 92 25.59 10.72 -1.60
N ALA A 93 24.97 10.92 -0.44
CA ALA A 93 25.25 12.07 0.43
C ALA A 93 26.68 12.03 1.00
N ASP A 94 27.20 10.83 1.27
CA ASP A 94 28.54 10.63 1.83
C ASP A 94 29.67 10.57 0.77
N GLY A 95 29.34 10.66 -0.52
CA GLY A 95 30.34 10.61 -1.60
C GLY A 95 31.09 9.28 -1.71
N SER A 96 30.62 8.22 -1.04
CA SER A 96 31.26 6.90 -1.03
C SER A 96 30.68 6.02 -2.13
N THR A 97 31.47 5.75 -3.18
CA THR A 97 31.15 4.72 -4.19
C THR A 97 31.72 3.37 -3.76
N SER A 98 31.15 2.76 -2.72
CA SER A 98 31.52 1.38 -2.37
C SER A 98 30.52 0.42 -3.00
N SER A 99 30.99 -0.49 -3.85
CA SER A 99 30.18 -1.54 -4.46
C SER A 99 29.62 -2.46 -3.36
N LEU A 100 28.30 -2.52 -3.23
CA LEU A 100 27.62 -3.49 -2.38
C LEU A 100 27.82 -4.90 -2.95
N SER A 101 28.56 -5.74 -2.22
CA SER A 101 28.67 -7.19 -2.46
C SER A 101 27.68 -7.90 -1.53
N LEU A 102 26.89 -8.80 -2.12
CA LEU A 102 25.68 -9.38 -1.56
C LEU A 102 25.90 -10.77 -0.92
N ASP A 103 27.06 -11.02 -0.32
CA ASP A 103 27.39 -12.32 0.29
C ASP A 103 27.69 -12.16 1.78
N ASP A 104 26.66 -11.96 2.60
CA ASP A 104 26.51 -12.62 3.92
C ASP A 104 25.37 -12.01 4.74
N ARG A 105 24.40 -12.87 5.10
CA ARG A 105 23.58 -12.89 6.35
C ARG A 105 22.09 -13.11 6.09
N VAL A 106 21.70 -14.39 6.15
CA VAL A 106 20.35 -14.80 6.54
C VAL A 106 20.47 -15.72 7.76
N LEU A 107 20.12 -15.20 8.94
CA LEU A 107 19.78 -16.03 10.11
C LEU A 107 18.34 -15.74 10.49
N GLY A 108 17.53 -16.80 10.50
CA GLY A 108 16.10 -16.76 10.76
C GLY A 108 15.77 -16.43 12.21
N VAL A 109 14.80 -15.53 12.38
CA VAL A 109 14.08 -15.31 13.62
C VAL A 109 12.58 -15.38 13.31
N PRO A 110 11.78 -16.22 13.99
CA PRO A 110 10.35 -16.26 13.76
C PRO A 110 9.68 -15.04 14.42
N PHE A 111 8.92 -14.26 13.64
CA PHE A 111 8.20 -13.08 14.13
C PHE A 111 6.70 -13.37 14.23
N ALA A 112 6.13 -13.18 15.43
CA ALA A 112 4.69 -13.21 15.66
C ALA A 112 4.09 -11.83 15.30
N ALA A 113 2.99 -11.83 14.55
CA ALA A 113 2.33 -10.59 14.13
C ALA A 113 1.83 -9.77 15.34
N PRO A 114 2.22 -8.47 15.47
CA PRO A 114 1.73 -7.63 16.55
C PRO A 114 0.27 -7.20 16.27
N ALA A 115 -0.53 -7.10 17.34
CA ALA A 115 -1.89 -6.60 17.27
C ALA A 115 -1.92 -5.11 16.85
N PRO A 116 -2.95 -4.66 16.11
CA PRO A 116 -3.04 -3.28 15.66
C PRO A 116 -3.25 -2.35 16.86
N LEU A 117 -2.27 -1.48 17.12
CA LEU A 117 -2.39 -0.42 18.11
C LEU A 117 -3.19 0.73 17.51
N ALA A 118 -4.31 1.07 18.14
CA ALA A 118 -5.05 2.30 17.86
C ALA A 118 -4.13 3.51 18.09
N ARG A 119 -3.96 4.37 17.08
CA ARG A 119 -3.17 5.60 17.18
C ARG A 119 -4.10 6.80 17.37
N ASP A 120 -4.30 7.15 18.63
CA ASP A 120 -4.66 8.51 18.99
C ASP A 120 -3.36 9.37 18.90
N ASP A 121 -3.45 10.52 18.19
CA ASP A 121 -2.48 11.64 18.18
C ASP A 121 -1.02 11.40 17.69
N ALA A 122 -0.84 10.80 16.51
CA ALA A 122 0.47 10.61 15.89
C ALA A 122 1.13 11.88 15.29
N SER A 123 1.26 12.97 16.05
CA SER A 123 2.29 13.98 15.74
C SER A 123 3.65 13.41 16.15
N GLY A 124 4.32 12.73 15.21
CA GLY A 124 5.67 12.21 15.41
C GLY A 124 6.72 13.31 15.34
N TRP A 125 7.94 12.98 15.77
CA TRP A 125 9.11 13.84 15.61
C TRP A 125 10.24 13.03 14.98
N LEU A 126 11.04 13.67 14.13
CA LEU A 126 12.29 13.12 13.61
C LEU A 126 13.45 13.75 14.38
N ASP A 127 14.24 12.92 15.04
CA ASP A 127 15.38 13.34 15.84
C ASP A 127 16.68 13.08 15.07
N ILE A 128 17.38 14.13 14.64
CA ILE A 128 18.71 14.03 14.00
C ILE A 128 19.76 14.30 15.08
N VAL A 129 20.59 13.30 15.40
CA VAL A 129 21.53 13.35 16.54
C VAL A 129 22.94 13.74 16.09
N PHE A 130 23.54 14.67 16.82
CA PHE A 130 24.88 15.21 16.59
C PHE A 130 25.76 14.98 17.81
N ASP A 131 27.04 14.66 17.58
CA ASP A 131 28.07 14.45 18.61
C ASP A 131 28.68 15.79 19.09
N GLY A 132 27.84 16.68 19.62
CA GLY A 132 28.25 17.98 20.17
C GLY A 132 27.27 19.12 19.88
N PRO A 133 27.41 20.28 20.57
CA PRO A 133 26.50 21.40 20.44
C PRO A 133 26.49 21.99 19.04
N PRO A 134 25.36 22.55 18.58
CA PRO A 134 25.32 23.31 17.34
C PRO A 134 26.28 24.50 17.46
N SER A 135 27.34 24.50 16.66
CA SER A 135 28.35 25.56 16.61
C SER A 135 28.71 25.86 15.16
N HIS A 136 28.96 27.14 14.87
CA HIS A 136 29.37 27.62 13.55
C HIS A 136 30.85 27.34 13.25
N GLU A 137 31.66 26.98 14.26
CA GLU A 137 33.10 26.71 14.10
C GLU A 137 33.43 25.23 13.85
N SER A 138 32.58 24.33 14.34
CA SER A 138 32.72 22.90 14.10
C SER A 138 31.96 22.59 12.81
N GLY A 139 32.63 22.22 11.72
CA GLY A 139 32.06 21.96 10.38
C GLY A 139 30.99 20.86 10.31
N ARG A 140 29.90 21.02 11.07
CA ARG A 140 28.82 20.09 11.38
C ARG A 140 27.45 20.79 11.35
N PHE A 141 27.39 22.03 10.87
CA PHE A 141 26.13 22.75 10.70
C PHE A 141 25.51 22.41 9.35
N VAL A 142 24.29 21.88 9.38
CA VAL A 142 23.44 21.79 8.19
C VAL A 142 22.59 23.06 8.17
N GLU A 143 22.94 24.00 7.29
CA GLU A 143 22.09 25.15 7.04
C GLU A 143 20.98 24.76 6.05
N VAL A 144 19.74 25.05 6.41
CA VAL A 144 18.59 24.86 5.53
C VAL A 144 18.10 26.23 5.12
N GLU A 145 18.22 26.58 3.84
CA GLU A 145 17.76 27.85 3.29
C GLU A 145 16.59 27.64 2.32
N ASP A 146 15.75 28.66 2.18
CA ASP A 146 14.76 28.71 1.11
C ASP A 146 15.40 29.06 -0.24
N SER A 147 14.60 29.05 -1.31
CA SER A 147 15.07 29.40 -2.66
C SER A 147 15.55 30.85 -2.81
N ALA A 148 15.35 31.69 -1.80
CA ALA A 148 15.82 33.08 -1.76
C ALA A 148 17.08 33.25 -0.87
N GLY A 149 17.67 32.15 -0.36
CA GLY A 149 18.85 32.18 0.50
C GLY A 149 18.54 32.64 1.93
N ARG A 150 17.28 32.52 2.38
CA ARG A 150 16.90 32.84 3.77
C ARG A 150 16.92 31.56 4.59
N SER A 151 17.61 31.57 5.73
CA SER A 151 17.65 30.43 6.64
C SER A 151 16.23 30.09 7.14
N ILE A 152 15.87 28.81 7.11
CA ILE A 152 14.61 28.24 7.57
C ILE A 152 14.86 27.52 8.90
N GLN A 153 14.08 27.85 9.93
CA GLN A 153 14.03 27.05 11.15
C GLN A 153 13.13 25.82 10.91
N ILE A 154 13.74 24.64 10.78
CA ILE A 154 13.01 23.38 10.53
C ILE A 154 12.68 22.59 11.80
N GLY A 155 13.25 22.96 12.96
CA GLY A 155 13.08 22.22 14.20
C GLY A 155 13.71 22.90 15.41
N ASP A 156 13.66 22.20 16.54
CA ASP A 156 14.20 22.65 17.82
C ASP A 156 15.44 21.85 18.20
N TRP A 157 16.47 22.53 18.68
CA TRP A 157 17.67 21.90 19.22
C TRP A 157 17.46 21.48 20.67
N LEU A 158 17.74 20.22 20.97
CA LEU A 158 17.63 19.62 22.30
C LEU A 158 18.99 19.10 22.75
N ASP A 159 19.47 19.58 23.89
CA ASP A 159 20.61 18.99 24.60
C ASP A 159 20.13 17.72 25.32
N ARG A 160 20.81 16.59 25.09
CA ARG A 160 20.47 15.32 25.74
C ARG A 160 21.18 15.13 27.08
N GLY A 161 22.15 15.99 27.42
CA GLY A 161 22.91 15.95 28.66
C GLY A 161 24.03 14.90 28.70
N ASP A 162 24.25 14.16 27.61
CA ASP A 162 25.28 13.12 27.46
C ASP A 162 26.42 13.54 26.50
N GLY A 163 26.47 14.82 26.12
CA GLY A 163 27.38 15.35 25.11
C GLY A 163 26.80 15.37 23.70
N HIS A 164 25.66 14.71 23.45
CA HIS A 164 24.96 14.77 22.17
C HIS A 164 23.85 15.81 22.15
N TRP A 165 23.61 16.34 20.95
CA TRP A 165 22.54 17.27 20.65
C TRP A 165 21.61 16.67 19.61
N THR A 166 20.35 17.07 19.61
CA THR A 166 19.37 16.56 18.66
C THR A 166 18.61 17.71 18.03
N LEU A 167 18.57 17.76 16.70
CA LEU A 167 17.62 18.59 15.98
C LEU A 167 16.32 17.82 15.85
N ARG A 168 15.30 18.26 16.59
CA ARG A 168 13.96 17.68 16.59
C ARG A 168 13.10 18.40 15.57
N VAL A 169 12.77 17.71 14.49
CA VAL A 169 11.92 18.22 13.42
C VAL A 169 10.48 17.70 13.64
N PRO A 170 9.46 18.57 13.74
CA PRO A 170 8.08 18.13 13.71
C PRO A 170 7.81 17.44 12.38
N VAL A 171 7.41 16.17 12.43
CA VAL A 171 6.88 15.48 11.24
C VAL A 171 5.37 15.54 11.33
N SER A 172 4.77 16.30 10.42
CA SER A 172 3.32 16.43 10.27
C SER A 172 2.72 15.08 9.90
N ALA A 173 2.39 14.28 10.91
CA ALA A 173 2.09 12.85 10.79
C ALA A 173 3.23 12.04 10.12
N PRO A 174 3.38 10.74 10.44
CA PRO A 174 4.18 9.85 9.60
C PRO A 174 3.64 9.96 8.18
N LEU A 175 4.52 10.13 7.18
CA LEU A 175 4.14 10.00 5.77
C LEU A 175 3.40 8.67 5.66
N ASP A 176 2.09 8.73 5.39
CA ASP A 176 1.29 7.54 5.26
C ASP A 176 1.48 7.06 3.82
N PRO A 177 2.14 5.90 3.59
CA PRO A 177 2.32 5.38 2.25
C PRO A 177 0.96 5.08 1.57
N GLY A 178 -0.14 4.99 2.33
CA GLY A 178 -1.50 4.88 1.81
C GLY A 178 -2.17 6.23 1.49
N ASN A 179 -1.55 7.36 1.79
CA ASN A 179 -2.09 8.68 1.52
C ASN A 179 -1.54 9.25 0.20
N PRO A 180 -2.38 9.45 -0.84
CA PRO A 180 -1.92 9.95 -2.13
C PRO A 180 -1.31 11.36 -2.05
N GLU A 181 -1.70 12.20 -1.09
CA GLU A 181 -1.10 13.54 -0.93
C GLU A 181 0.37 13.48 -0.48
N ASP A 182 0.72 12.51 0.35
CA ASP A 182 2.08 12.35 0.85
C ASP A 182 2.99 11.89 -0.29
N LEU A 183 2.51 10.96 -1.13
CA LEU A 183 3.22 10.54 -2.35
C LEU A 183 3.37 11.68 -3.36
N ARG A 184 2.37 12.59 -3.49
CA ARG A 184 2.49 13.79 -4.33
C ARG A 184 3.62 14.70 -3.83
N GLN A 185 3.71 14.92 -2.53
CA GLN A 185 4.79 15.73 -1.94
C GLN A 185 6.17 15.12 -2.22
N VAL A 186 6.32 13.81 -2.01
CA VAL A 186 7.56 13.08 -2.32
C VAL A 186 7.90 13.20 -3.80
N ARG A 187 6.93 13.01 -4.69
CA ARG A 187 7.12 13.14 -6.14
C ARG A 187 7.61 14.54 -6.52
N GLU A 188 7.06 15.60 -5.94
CA GLU A 188 7.49 16.97 -6.21
C GLU A 188 8.94 17.21 -5.75
N VAL A 189 9.35 16.65 -4.61
CA VAL A 189 10.75 16.70 -4.17
C VAL A 189 11.67 15.96 -5.14
N VAL A 190 11.29 14.77 -5.60
CA VAL A 190 12.04 13.99 -6.59
C VAL A 190 12.20 14.75 -7.91
N LEU A 191 11.15 15.43 -8.38
CA LEU A 191 11.20 16.23 -9.59
C LEU A 191 12.10 17.47 -9.45
N LYS A 192 12.10 18.12 -8.28
CA LYS A 192 13.03 19.23 -7.97
C LYS A 192 14.49 18.74 -7.91
N LEU A 193 14.74 17.58 -7.32
CA LEU A 193 16.08 16.98 -7.33
C LEU A 193 16.53 16.65 -8.74
N ARG A 194 15.63 16.09 -9.56
CA ARG A 194 15.91 15.79 -10.97
C ARG A 194 16.29 17.03 -11.76
N SER A 195 15.58 18.15 -11.56
CA SER A 195 15.89 19.40 -12.27
C SER A 195 17.26 19.97 -11.87
N ALA A 196 17.65 19.85 -10.60
CA ALA A 196 18.96 20.26 -10.11
C ALA A 196 20.10 19.36 -10.64
N VAL A 197 19.91 18.04 -10.70
CA VAL A 197 20.91 17.07 -11.18
C VAL A 197 21.05 17.07 -12.71
N GLY A 198 20.05 17.60 -13.42
CA GLY A 198 20.01 17.66 -14.88
C GLY A 198 19.38 16.41 -15.50
N PRO A 199 18.33 16.55 -16.33
CA PRO A 199 17.50 15.44 -16.80
C PRO A 199 18.19 14.48 -17.76
N ALA A 200 19.30 14.90 -18.39
CA ALA A 200 20.07 14.10 -19.35
C ALA A 200 21.14 13.21 -18.70
N THR A 201 21.37 13.35 -17.39
CA THR A 201 22.31 12.48 -16.67
C THR A 201 21.65 11.15 -16.35
N ALA A 202 22.45 10.08 -16.20
CA ALA A 202 21.94 8.78 -15.77
C ALA A 202 21.13 8.89 -14.46
N LYS A 203 21.63 9.68 -13.50
CA LYS A 203 20.94 9.97 -12.24
C LYS A 203 19.61 10.70 -12.45
N GLY A 204 19.58 11.71 -13.35
CA GLY A 204 18.37 12.42 -13.72
C GLY A 204 17.33 11.54 -14.44
N ALA A 205 17.78 10.52 -15.17
CA ALA A 205 16.90 9.51 -15.76
C ALA A 205 16.28 8.61 -14.69
N THR A 206 17.08 8.09 -13.74
CA THR A 206 16.59 7.26 -12.62
C THR A 206 15.56 8.00 -11.76
N LEU A 207 15.83 9.25 -11.39
CA LEU A 207 14.87 10.09 -10.66
C LEU A 207 13.59 10.34 -11.46
N GLY A 208 13.71 10.44 -12.79
CA GLY A 208 12.57 10.53 -13.70
C GLY A 208 11.68 9.29 -13.60
N SER A 209 12.26 8.09 -13.75
CA SER A 209 11.53 6.82 -13.64
C SER A 209 10.85 6.68 -12.28
N PHE A 210 11.51 7.05 -11.20
CA PHE A 210 10.94 7.01 -9.87
C PHE A 210 9.72 7.95 -9.71
N ALA A 211 9.80 9.18 -10.25
CA ALA A 211 8.66 10.11 -10.25
C ALA A 211 7.46 9.60 -11.07
N TYR A 212 7.70 8.78 -12.11
CA TYR A 212 6.64 8.10 -12.85
C TYR A 212 5.98 6.98 -12.04
N LEU A 213 6.76 6.14 -11.35
CA LEU A 213 6.21 5.09 -10.47
C LEU A 213 5.35 5.69 -9.35
N LEU A 214 5.82 6.76 -8.72
CA LEU A 214 5.03 7.49 -7.73
C LEU A 214 3.71 8.03 -8.32
N ALA A 215 3.74 8.54 -9.56
CA ALA A 215 2.52 9.05 -10.20
C ALA A 215 1.47 7.96 -10.45
N ASP A 216 1.90 6.77 -10.88
CA ASP A 216 1.00 5.62 -11.07
C ASP A 216 0.40 5.17 -9.74
N GLU A 217 1.21 5.10 -8.69
CA GLU A 217 0.78 4.73 -7.35
C GLU A 217 -0.21 5.73 -6.75
N ILE A 218 0.00 7.03 -6.96
CA ILE A 218 -0.95 8.09 -6.57
C ILE A 218 -2.31 7.85 -7.23
N VAL A 219 -2.33 7.57 -8.53
CA VAL A 219 -3.58 7.31 -9.28
C VAL A 219 -4.27 6.04 -8.77
N ARG A 220 -3.50 4.98 -8.48
CA ARG A 220 -4.02 3.73 -7.90
C ARG A 220 -4.70 4.00 -6.55
N LEU A 221 -4.03 4.71 -5.64
CA LEU A 221 -4.55 5.02 -4.31
C LEU A 221 -5.75 5.98 -4.35
N ASP A 222 -5.75 6.98 -5.24
CA ASP A 222 -6.91 7.85 -5.44
C ASP A 222 -8.14 7.04 -5.86
N ARG A 223 -7.98 6.08 -6.78
CA ARG A 223 -9.06 5.19 -7.20
C ARG A 223 -9.55 4.32 -6.05
N GLU A 224 -8.64 3.67 -5.31
CA GLU A 224 -9.01 2.83 -4.16
C GLU A 224 -9.74 3.62 -3.08
N ARG A 225 -9.33 4.87 -2.84
CA ARG A 225 -10.03 5.75 -1.90
C ARG A 225 -11.42 6.13 -2.40
N ALA A 226 -11.57 6.40 -3.70
CA ALA A 226 -12.88 6.69 -4.30
C ALA A 226 -13.82 5.48 -4.21
N GLU A 227 -13.32 4.28 -4.50
CA GLU A 227 -14.04 3.02 -4.36
C GLU A 227 -14.45 2.77 -2.90
N ALA A 228 -13.55 2.98 -1.94
CA ALA A 228 -13.87 2.84 -0.52
C ALA A 228 -14.93 3.84 -0.03
N VAL A 229 -14.94 5.07 -0.55
CA VAL A 229 -15.98 6.07 -0.25
C VAL A 229 -17.33 5.63 -0.82
N GLN A 230 -17.33 5.09 -2.04
CA GLN A 230 -18.54 4.56 -2.66
C GLN A 230 -19.07 3.34 -1.89
N ASP A 231 -18.23 2.38 -1.54
CA ASP A 231 -18.59 1.20 -0.76
C ASP A 231 -19.19 1.58 0.62
N ALA A 232 -18.63 2.61 1.26
CA ALA A 232 -19.18 3.13 2.51
C ALA A 232 -20.56 3.78 2.32
N ALA A 233 -20.77 4.48 1.22
CA ALA A 233 -22.08 5.06 0.87
C ALA A 233 -23.12 3.98 0.56
N ASP A 234 -22.75 2.95 -0.20
CA ASP A 234 -23.61 1.83 -0.57
C ASP A 234 -23.99 0.99 0.67
N ARG A 235 -23.03 0.77 1.58
CA ARG A 235 -23.31 0.13 2.88
C ARG A 235 -24.30 0.93 3.70
N LYS A 236 -24.11 2.24 3.80
CA LYS A 236 -25.03 3.13 4.52
C LYS A 236 -26.44 3.11 3.91
N LEU A 237 -26.54 3.17 2.59
CA LEU A 237 -27.83 3.07 1.90
C LEU A 237 -28.53 1.74 2.21
N THR A 238 -27.77 0.65 2.26
CA THR A 238 -28.29 -0.68 2.61
C THR A 238 -28.79 -0.73 4.06
N GLU A 239 -28.06 -0.12 5.00
CA GLU A 239 -28.47 0.00 6.41
C GLU A 239 -29.75 0.84 6.56
N ASP A 240 -29.82 1.98 5.87
CA ASP A 240 -31.01 2.86 5.88
C ASP A 240 -32.26 2.13 5.35
N VAL A 241 -32.11 1.37 4.25
CA VAL A 241 -33.20 0.55 3.69
C VAL A 241 -33.61 -0.56 4.64
N ALA A 242 -32.65 -1.23 5.30
CA ALA A 242 -32.93 -2.28 6.27
C ALA A 242 -33.71 -1.75 7.49
N ASP A 243 -33.35 -0.55 7.97
CA ASP A 243 -34.05 0.11 9.07
C ASP A 243 -35.45 0.58 8.66
N GLU A 244 -35.64 1.06 7.43
CA GLU A 244 -36.97 1.39 6.91
C GLU A 244 -37.88 0.15 6.84
N VAL A 245 -37.35 -0.98 6.34
CA VAL A 245 -38.09 -2.25 6.30
C VAL A 245 -38.48 -2.70 7.71
N ARG A 246 -37.53 -2.66 8.65
CA ARG A 246 -37.79 -3.02 10.07
C ARG A 246 -38.89 -2.14 10.67
N SER A 247 -38.85 -0.84 10.44
CA SER A 247 -39.86 0.13 10.91
C SER A 247 -41.25 -0.16 10.33
N ARG A 248 -41.33 -0.53 9.05
CA ARG A 248 -42.59 -0.94 8.40
C ARG A 248 -43.12 -2.25 8.97
N GLU A 249 -42.26 -3.23 9.22
CA GLU A 249 -42.64 -4.51 9.84
C GLU A 249 -43.14 -4.34 11.28
N GLU A 250 -42.45 -3.54 12.09
CA GLU A 250 -42.88 -3.20 13.45
C GLU A 250 -44.25 -2.49 13.44
N SER A 251 -44.44 -1.55 12.52
CA SER A 251 -45.71 -0.86 12.34
C SER A 251 -46.83 -1.83 11.94
N ALA A 252 -46.56 -2.74 10.99
CA ALA A 252 -47.52 -3.76 10.57
C ALA A 252 -47.87 -4.73 11.72
N TRP A 253 -46.88 -5.12 12.52
CA TRP A 253 -47.07 -5.96 13.69
C TRP A 253 -47.98 -5.30 14.73
N HIS A 254 -47.75 -4.01 15.04
CA HIS A 254 -48.62 -3.26 15.96
C HIS A 254 -50.06 -3.13 15.44
N ILE A 255 -50.25 -2.96 14.13
CA ILE A 255 -51.59 -2.95 13.51
C ILE A 255 -52.28 -4.31 13.68
N ALA A 256 -51.55 -5.40 13.39
CA ALA A 256 -52.07 -6.75 13.51
C ALA A 256 -52.44 -7.10 14.97
N GLN A 257 -51.60 -6.70 15.93
CA GLN A 257 -51.86 -6.87 17.36
C GLN A 257 -53.17 -6.18 17.78
N LYS A 258 -53.35 -4.91 17.41
CA LYS A 258 -54.57 -4.15 17.73
C LYS A 258 -55.83 -4.79 17.11
N ALA A 259 -55.72 -5.31 15.88
CA ALA A 259 -56.83 -6.00 15.22
C ALA A 259 -57.21 -7.32 15.93
N ALA A 260 -56.20 -8.07 16.39
CA ALA A 260 -56.40 -9.28 17.16
C ALA A 260 -57.04 -9.00 18.51
N GLU A 261 -56.57 -7.97 19.23
CA GLU A 261 -57.17 -7.51 20.50
C GLU A 261 -58.63 -7.10 20.32
N ALA A 262 -58.95 -6.33 19.27
CA ALA A 262 -60.32 -5.92 18.97
C ALA A 262 -61.24 -7.13 18.69
N THR A 263 -60.73 -8.15 17.98
CA THR A 263 -61.48 -9.37 17.69
C THR A 263 -61.72 -10.18 18.96
N LEU A 264 -60.72 -10.31 19.84
CA LEU A 264 -60.87 -10.97 21.13
C LEU A 264 -61.92 -10.29 22.01
N VAL A 265 -61.97 -8.96 22.02
CA VAL A 265 -63.01 -8.20 22.73
C VAL A 265 -64.39 -8.52 22.18
N ARG A 266 -64.56 -8.54 20.84
CA ARG A 266 -65.84 -8.86 20.21
C ARG A 266 -66.31 -10.29 20.55
N VAL A 267 -65.42 -11.28 20.42
CA VAL A 267 -65.73 -12.68 20.74
C VAL A 267 -66.14 -12.85 22.21
N ARG A 268 -65.49 -12.13 23.14
CA ARG A 268 -65.88 -12.15 24.55
C ARG A 268 -67.27 -11.56 24.79
N ALA A 269 -67.64 -10.49 24.09
CA ALA A 269 -68.97 -9.90 24.18
C ALA A 269 -70.05 -10.87 23.67
N GLU A 270 -69.83 -11.48 22.50
CA GLU A 270 -70.74 -12.50 21.92
C GLU A 270 -70.94 -13.70 22.88
N HIS A 271 -69.88 -14.16 23.54
CA HIS A 271 -69.96 -15.23 24.54
C HIS A 271 -70.73 -14.83 25.81
N GLN A 272 -70.66 -13.57 26.24
CA GLN A 272 -71.41 -13.07 27.39
C GLN A 272 -72.91 -12.97 27.09
N GLU A 273 -73.28 -12.55 25.87
CA GLU A 273 -74.67 -12.48 25.41
C GLU A 273 -75.30 -13.86 25.26
N ALA A 274 -74.55 -14.86 24.77
CA ALA A 274 -75.06 -16.22 24.60
C ALA A 274 -75.24 -17.01 25.92
N GLY A 275 -74.67 -16.53 27.03
CA GLY A 275 -74.77 -17.16 28.34
C GLY A 275 -75.92 -16.67 29.22
N GLN A 276 -76.72 -15.71 28.75
CA GLN A 276 -77.92 -15.18 29.41
C GLN A 276 -79.20 -15.84 28.86
#